data_AF-Q3IWI7-F1
#
_entry.id   AF-Q3IWI7-F1
#
_cell.length_a   1.000
_cell.length_b   1.000
_cell.length_c   1.000
_cell.angle_alpha   90.00
_cell.angle_beta   90.00
_cell.angle_gamma   90.00
#
_symmetry.space_group_name_H-M   'P 1'
#
loop_
_entity.id
_entity.type
_entity.pdbx_description
1 polymer ?
#
loop_
_entity_poly.entity_id
_entity_poly.type
_entity_poly.pdbx_seq_one_letter_code
_entity_poly.pdbx_strand_id
1 'polypeptide(L)'
;MIDLAACDVVFLSFDEPNAEAHFAHLAAAVPRTRRVHGVRGFDAAHRRAGEIATSAHVFTVDADNLVTDPGFFAGRLDLSPRDLGSVLSFSARNAINGLEYGNGGVKLWPRATLLGLRTHEHAGRPEAAVDFCWTVPYFQINRVLSEVHVTGTPAQAFRAGFREGVKLNLGGGRLAYDVHPDLPRGEALLRHVGAANHERLRIWCSVGIDVAHGDWALLGARLGCAMVALDGFDPARVADYGWFARFWQEEILPAHDTEAGRRAAIARLGRRLRAELGLALADLDAEASAFVRSIYRGRRASGPMPVV
;
A
#
# COMPACT_ATOMS: atom_id res chain seq x y z
N MET A 1 -4.06 -22.01 -17.30
CA MET A 1 -2.70 -21.50 -17.60
C MET A 1 -2.74 -20.19 -18.39
N ILE A 2 -2.06 -19.16 -17.88
CA ILE A 2 -1.78 -17.89 -18.54
C ILE A 2 -0.30 -17.88 -18.94
N ASP A 3 -0.02 -17.51 -20.19
CA ASP A 3 1.35 -17.23 -20.67
C ASP A 3 1.70 -15.77 -20.33
N LEU A 4 2.64 -15.58 -19.39
CA LEU A 4 2.98 -14.24 -18.90
C LEU A 4 3.76 -13.43 -19.94
N ALA A 5 4.48 -14.11 -20.85
CA ALA A 5 5.20 -13.46 -21.93
C ALA A 5 4.25 -12.75 -22.91
N ALA A 6 3.00 -13.23 -23.02
CA ALA A 6 1.95 -12.66 -23.86
C ALA A 6 1.14 -11.53 -23.17
N CYS A 7 1.28 -11.34 -21.86
CA CYS A 7 0.52 -10.35 -21.08
C CYS A 7 1.22 -8.99 -21.13
N ASP A 8 0.59 -7.93 -21.63
CA ASP A 8 1.17 -6.57 -21.67
C ASP A 8 1.66 -6.11 -20.28
N VAL A 9 2.75 -5.34 -20.24
CA VAL A 9 3.24 -4.71 -19.02
C VAL A 9 3.09 -3.21 -19.16
N VAL A 10 2.35 -2.58 -18.24
CA VAL A 10 2.10 -1.15 -18.21
C VAL A 10 2.66 -0.55 -16.91
N PHE A 11 3.62 0.35 -17.06
CA PHE A 11 4.17 1.14 -15.98
C PHE A 11 3.30 2.39 -15.75
N LEU A 12 2.83 2.59 -14.51
CA LEU A 12 1.99 3.71 -14.10
C LEU A 12 2.83 4.72 -13.32
N SER A 13 2.88 5.96 -13.78
CA SER A 13 3.57 7.02 -13.04
C SER A 13 2.82 8.34 -13.02
N PHE A 14 2.95 9.07 -11.93
CA PHE A 14 2.32 10.37 -11.74
C PHE A 14 3.31 11.40 -11.17
N ASP A 15 3.59 11.33 -9.87
CA ASP A 15 4.41 12.29 -9.12
C ASP A 15 5.61 11.64 -8.40
N GLU A 16 5.86 10.35 -8.64
CA GLU A 16 6.89 9.58 -7.95
C GLU A 16 8.31 10.02 -8.36
N PRO A 17 9.19 10.42 -7.42
CA PRO A 17 10.54 10.90 -7.73
C PRO A 17 11.42 9.87 -8.45
N ASN A 18 11.15 8.59 -8.21
CA ASN A 18 11.88 7.44 -8.74
C ASN A 18 11.32 6.92 -10.08
N ALA A 19 10.28 7.54 -10.63
CA ALA A 19 9.58 7.04 -11.82
C ALA A 19 10.51 6.81 -13.03
N GLU A 20 11.42 7.75 -13.33
CA GLU A 20 12.31 7.63 -14.48
C GLU A 20 13.30 6.46 -14.32
N ALA A 21 13.93 6.35 -13.15
CA ALA A 21 14.90 5.29 -12.87
C ALA A 21 14.24 3.91 -12.88
N HIS A 22 13.07 3.78 -12.25
CA HIS A 22 12.32 2.53 -12.19
C HIS A 22 11.77 2.12 -13.56
N PHE A 23 11.29 3.09 -14.35
CA PHE A 23 10.85 2.82 -15.71
C PHE A 23 12.00 2.34 -16.59
N ALA A 24 13.15 3.01 -16.55
CA ALA A 24 14.34 2.62 -17.31
C ALA A 24 14.80 1.20 -16.93
N HIS A 25 14.81 0.88 -15.64
CA HIS A 25 15.14 -0.46 -15.13
C HIS A 25 14.18 -1.53 -15.67
N LEU A 26 12.87 -1.29 -15.58
CA LEU A 26 11.86 -2.24 -16.06
C LEU A 26 11.88 -2.38 -17.59
N ALA A 27 12.00 -1.28 -18.33
CA ALA A 27 12.01 -1.27 -19.78
C ALA A 27 13.27 -1.96 -20.34
N ALA A 28 14.41 -1.85 -19.67
CA ALA A 28 15.62 -2.57 -20.04
C ALA A 28 15.45 -4.10 -19.92
N ALA A 29 14.76 -4.56 -18.85
CA ALA A 29 14.56 -5.98 -18.61
C ALA A 29 13.34 -6.57 -19.35
N VAL A 30 12.33 -5.75 -19.63
CA VAL A 30 11.08 -6.11 -20.31
C VAL A 30 10.80 -5.08 -21.42
N PRO A 31 11.42 -5.22 -22.62
CA PRO A 31 11.39 -4.19 -23.68
C PRO A 31 10.00 -3.81 -24.20
N ARG A 32 9.01 -4.67 -24.00
CA ARG A 32 7.60 -4.46 -24.37
C ARG A 32 6.81 -3.63 -23.36
N THR A 33 7.45 -3.14 -22.30
CA THR A 33 6.80 -2.30 -21.29
C THR A 33 6.32 -1.00 -21.91
N ARG A 34 5.04 -0.68 -21.71
CA ARG A 34 4.43 0.61 -22.06
C ARG A 34 4.31 1.47 -20.82
N ARG A 35 4.20 2.79 -20.99
CA ARG A 35 4.05 3.73 -19.86
C ARG A 35 2.79 4.58 -19.99
N VAL A 36 2.06 4.69 -18.89
CA VAL A 36 1.02 5.71 -18.67
C VAL A 36 1.58 6.69 -17.66
N HIS A 37 1.70 7.96 -18.06
CA HIS A 37 2.29 9.01 -17.23
C HIS A 37 1.36 10.22 -17.07
N GLY A 38 1.32 10.80 -15.87
CA GLY A 38 0.67 12.09 -15.61
C GLY A 38 -0.86 12.04 -15.57
N VAL A 39 -1.45 10.83 -15.57
CA VAL A 39 -2.90 10.66 -15.46
C VAL A 39 -3.29 10.78 -13.99
N ARG A 40 -4.05 11.83 -13.65
CA ARG A 40 -4.55 12.05 -12.29
C ARG A 40 -5.66 11.05 -11.99
N GLY A 41 -5.54 10.39 -10.84
CA GLY A 41 -6.57 9.49 -10.33
C GLY A 41 -6.29 8.02 -10.61
N PHE A 42 -6.62 7.16 -9.64
CA PHE A 42 -6.39 5.73 -9.71
C PHE A 42 -7.21 5.08 -10.82
N ASP A 43 -8.50 5.43 -10.93
CA ASP A 43 -9.41 4.87 -11.94
C ASP A 43 -8.96 5.25 -13.34
N ALA A 44 -8.67 6.54 -13.54
CA ALA A 44 -8.26 7.08 -14.83
C ALA A 44 -6.93 6.44 -15.31
N ALA A 45 -5.94 6.31 -14.42
CA ALA A 45 -4.64 5.71 -14.76
C ALA A 45 -4.77 4.23 -15.14
N HIS A 46 -5.55 3.46 -14.37
CA HIS A 46 -5.76 2.03 -14.62
C HIS A 46 -6.62 1.78 -15.87
N ARG A 47 -7.65 2.60 -16.09
CA ARG A 47 -8.44 2.53 -17.33
C ARG A 47 -7.56 2.81 -18.54
N ARG A 48 -6.70 3.83 -18.46
CA ARG A 48 -5.76 4.16 -19.52
C ARG A 48 -4.79 3.00 -19.80
N ALA A 49 -4.35 2.28 -18.76
CA ALA A 49 -3.55 1.07 -18.93
C ALA A 49 -4.29 -0.02 -19.71
N GLY A 50 -5.57 -0.24 -19.40
CA GLY A 50 -6.42 -1.19 -20.13
C GLY A 50 -6.66 -0.78 -21.59
N GLU A 51 -6.78 0.51 -21.88
CA GLU A 51 -6.97 1.03 -23.23
C GLU A 51 -5.75 0.81 -24.13
N ILE A 52 -4.54 1.02 -23.60
CA ILE A 52 -3.29 0.85 -24.38
C ILE A 52 -2.83 -0.62 -24.43
N ALA A 53 -3.41 -1.49 -23.62
CA ALA A 53 -3.14 -2.92 -23.64
C ALA A 53 -3.99 -3.64 -24.69
N THR A 54 -3.41 -4.66 -25.30
CA THR A 54 -4.02 -5.51 -26.34
C THR A 54 -4.29 -6.94 -25.85
N SER A 55 -3.57 -7.37 -24.82
CA SER A 55 -3.68 -8.70 -24.21
C SER A 55 -4.90 -8.82 -23.28
N ALA A 56 -5.35 -10.07 -23.05
CA ALA A 56 -6.48 -10.35 -22.16
C ALA A 56 -6.14 -10.07 -20.68
N HIS A 57 -4.87 -10.23 -20.30
CA HIS A 57 -4.36 -9.96 -18.97
C HIS A 57 -3.20 -8.96 -19.03
N VAL A 58 -3.19 -7.99 -18.13
CA VAL A 58 -2.29 -6.84 -18.16
C VAL A 58 -1.60 -6.73 -16.81
N PHE A 59 -0.28 -6.66 -16.83
CA PHE A 59 0.48 -6.28 -15.65
C PHE A 59 0.46 -4.76 -15.47
N THR A 60 0.19 -4.30 -14.26
CA THR A 60 0.49 -2.92 -13.85
C THR A 60 1.63 -2.90 -12.84
N VAL A 61 2.53 -1.93 -13.03
CA VAL A 61 3.66 -1.67 -12.14
C VAL A 61 3.62 -0.18 -11.78
N ASP A 62 3.40 0.13 -10.50
CA ASP A 62 3.37 1.51 -10.00
C ASP A 62 4.81 2.08 -9.91
N ALA A 63 4.97 3.38 -10.10
CA ALA A 63 6.29 3.98 -10.27
C ALA A 63 7.18 3.98 -9.03
N ASP A 64 6.59 3.80 -7.85
CA ASP A 64 7.33 3.59 -6.61
C ASP A 64 7.87 2.16 -6.47
N ASN A 65 7.58 1.24 -7.41
CA ASN A 65 8.07 -0.14 -7.37
C ASN A 65 9.30 -0.37 -8.24
N LEU A 66 10.34 -0.90 -7.62
CA LEU A 66 11.49 -1.47 -8.31
C LEU A 66 11.26 -2.98 -8.49
N VAL A 67 11.08 -3.44 -9.72
CA VAL A 67 10.97 -4.87 -10.01
C VAL A 67 12.31 -5.57 -9.77
N THR A 68 12.31 -6.59 -8.91
CA THR A 68 13.52 -7.34 -8.52
C THR A 68 13.66 -8.67 -9.25
N ASP A 69 12.58 -9.20 -9.82
CA ASP A 69 12.55 -10.47 -10.55
C ASP A 69 11.88 -10.30 -11.93
N PRO A 70 12.55 -9.65 -12.90
CA PRO A 70 11.96 -9.43 -14.22
C PRO A 70 11.79 -10.73 -15.04
N GLY A 71 12.53 -11.80 -14.69
CA GLY A 71 12.37 -13.11 -15.33
C GLY A 71 10.96 -13.69 -15.15
N PHE A 72 10.24 -13.27 -14.11
CA PHE A 72 8.85 -13.64 -13.87
C PHE A 72 7.92 -13.34 -15.07
N PHE A 73 8.15 -12.24 -15.78
CA PHE A 73 7.31 -11.83 -16.92
C PHE A 73 7.43 -12.74 -18.16
N ALA A 74 8.41 -13.65 -18.18
CA ALA A 74 8.57 -14.67 -19.22
C ALA A 74 8.01 -16.04 -18.81
N GLY A 75 7.41 -16.13 -17.61
CA GLY A 75 6.93 -17.38 -17.04
C GLY A 75 5.53 -17.80 -17.49
N ARG A 76 4.99 -18.78 -16.79
CA ARG A 76 3.61 -19.26 -16.93
C ARG A 76 2.96 -19.31 -15.57
N LEU A 77 1.68 -18.95 -15.50
CA LEU A 77 0.90 -19.01 -14.27
C LEU A 77 -0.27 -19.96 -14.47
N ASP A 78 -0.34 -21.00 -13.66
CA ASP A 78 -1.52 -21.87 -13.67
C ASP A 78 -2.58 -21.36 -12.71
N LEU A 79 -3.77 -21.15 -13.24
CA LEU A 79 -4.94 -20.64 -12.54
C LEU A 79 -6.13 -21.48 -12.98
N SER A 80 -7.01 -21.74 -12.04
CA SER A 80 -8.27 -22.41 -12.36
C SER A 80 -9.12 -21.50 -13.26
N PRO A 81 -9.94 -22.06 -14.18
CA PRO A 81 -10.77 -21.25 -15.08
C PRO A 81 -11.67 -20.23 -14.37
N ARG A 82 -12.18 -20.56 -13.17
CA ARG A 82 -13.01 -19.66 -12.35
C ARG A 82 -12.25 -18.45 -11.81
N ASP A 83 -10.92 -18.51 -11.72
CA ASP A 83 -10.07 -17.46 -11.13
C ASP A 83 -9.46 -16.54 -12.21
N LEU A 84 -9.68 -16.83 -13.50
CA LEU A 84 -9.14 -16.02 -14.61
C LEU A 84 -9.67 -14.59 -14.65
N GLY A 85 -10.83 -14.34 -14.03
CA GLY A 85 -11.43 -13.02 -13.89
C GLY A 85 -10.96 -12.25 -12.64
N SER A 86 -10.04 -12.81 -11.86
CA SER A 86 -9.55 -12.18 -10.63
C SER A 86 -8.31 -11.34 -10.87
N VAL A 87 -8.18 -10.26 -10.08
CA VAL A 87 -6.95 -9.48 -9.96
C VAL A 87 -5.98 -10.24 -9.05
N LEU A 88 -4.75 -10.42 -9.52
CA LEU A 88 -3.70 -11.05 -8.73
C LEU A 88 -2.71 -9.98 -8.30
N SER A 89 -2.62 -9.73 -7.00
CA SER A 89 -1.64 -8.82 -6.43
C SER A 89 -0.47 -9.60 -5.87
N PHE A 90 0.68 -9.42 -6.49
CA PHE A 90 1.93 -9.98 -6.01
C PHE A 90 2.44 -9.12 -4.86
N SER A 91 3.09 -9.76 -3.89
CA SER A 91 3.63 -9.05 -2.76
C SER A 91 4.81 -8.19 -3.20
N ALA A 92 5.03 -7.09 -2.50
CA ALA A 92 6.25 -6.32 -2.57
C ALA A 92 6.89 -6.19 -1.20
N ARG A 93 8.21 -6.09 -1.18
CA ARG A 93 8.97 -5.77 0.03
C ARG A 93 8.96 -4.25 0.21
N ASN A 94 8.54 -3.76 1.36
CA ASN A 94 8.57 -2.33 1.65
C ASN A 94 9.99 -1.90 2.07
N ALA A 95 10.59 -0.93 1.38
CA ALA A 95 11.97 -0.50 1.65
C ALA A 95 12.15 0.12 3.06
N ILE A 96 11.08 0.68 3.64
CA ILE A 96 11.10 1.33 4.96
C ILE A 96 11.14 0.33 6.09
N ASN A 97 10.24 -0.65 6.09
CA ASN A 97 10.02 -1.51 7.26
C ASN A 97 10.20 -3.02 6.97
N GLY A 98 10.48 -3.39 5.72
CA GLY A 98 10.71 -4.76 5.31
C GLY A 98 9.44 -5.61 5.17
N LEU A 99 8.24 -5.06 5.44
CA LEU A 99 6.98 -5.79 5.27
C LEU A 99 6.84 -6.34 3.85
N GLU A 100 6.29 -7.55 3.74
CA GLU A 100 6.05 -8.25 2.47
C GLU A 100 4.56 -8.61 2.37
N TYR A 101 3.83 -7.88 1.52
CA TYR A 101 2.38 -8.02 1.28
C TYR A 101 1.96 -7.21 0.04
N GLY A 102 0.66 -7.20 -0.29
CA GLY A 102 0.14 -6.60 -1.54
C GLY A 102 0.21 -5.07 -1.64
N ASN A 103 0.64 -4.34 -0.60
CA ASN A 103 0.78 -2.88 -0.68
C ASN A 103 1.86 -2.49 -1.69
N GLY A 104 1.49 -1.65 -2.65
CA GLY A 104 2.34 -1.22 -3.76
C GLY A 104 2.68 -2.31 -4.77
N GLY A 105 2.46 -3.60 -4.50
CA GLY A 105 3.01 -4.66 -5.34
C GLY A 105 2.47 -4.71 -6.78
N VAL A 106 3.24 -5.38 -7.65
CA VAL A 106 2.89 -5.66 -9.05
C VAL A 106 1.56 -6.39 -9.12
N LYS A 107 0.70 -6.03 -10.07
CA LYS A 107 -0.64 -6.63 -10.21
C LYS A 107 -0.85 -7.17 -11.61
N LEU A 108 -1.48 -8.33 -11.72
CA LEU A 108 -2.00 -8.87 -12.98
C LEU A 108 -3.52 -8.71 -12.98
N TRP A 109 -4.02 -8.02 -14.00
CA TRP A 109 -5.43 -7.69 -14.14
C TRP A 109 -6.02 -8.37 -15.37
N PRO A 110 -7.26 -8.86 -15.31
CA PRO A 110 -8.05 -9.00 -16.53
C PRO A 110 -8.27 -7.62 -17.15
N ARG A 111 -8.00 -7.47 -18.45
CA ARG A 111 -8.14 -6.18 -19.16
C ARG A 111 -9.55 -5.60 -19.03
N ALA A 112 -10.57 -6.46 -19.05
CA ALA A 112 -11.96 -6.05 -18.86
C ALA A 112 -12.19 -5.35 -17.51
N THR A 113 -11.52 -5.81 -16.45
CA THR A 113 -11.59 -5.20 -15.12
C THR A 113 -10.98 -3.80 -15.12
N LEU A 114 -9.83 -3.59 -15.80
CA LEU A 114 -9.21 -2.26 -15.93
C LEU A 114 -10.12 -1.28 -16.67
N LEU A 115 -10.75 -1.71 -17.77
CA LEU A 115 -11.63 -0.85 -18.57
C LEU A 115 -12.92 -0.48 -17.82
N GLY A 116 -13.46 -1.41 -17.04
CA GLY A 116 -14.70 -1.24 -16.27
C GLY A 116 -14.50 -0.70 -14.85
N LEU A 117 -13.27 -0.36 -14.46
CA LEU A 117 -12.95 0.01 -13.09
C LEU A 117 -13.70 1.28 -12.65
N ARG A 118 -14.34 1.19 -11.47
CA ARG A 118 -15.04 2.28 -10.77
C ARG A 118 -14.70 2.19 -9.29
N THR A 119 -13.67 2.92 -8.86
CA THR A 119 -13.17 2.96 -7.47
C THR A 119 -13.34 4.36 -6.93
N HIS A 120 -12.36 4.90 -6.19
CA HIS A 120 -12.39 6.16 -5.43
C HIS A 120 -13.11 7.33 -6.11
N GLU A 121 -12.98 7.45 -7.44
CA GLU A 121 -13.53 8.57 -8.21
C GLU A 121 -15.00 8.39 -8.62
N HIS A 122 -15.46 7.14 -8.73
CA HIS A 122 -16.78 6.78 -9.23
C HIS A 122 -17.45 5.68 -8.39
N ALA A 123 -17.09 5.63 -7.10
CA ALA A 123 -17.48 4.59 -6.17
C ALA A 123 -19.02 4.55 -6.04
N GLY A 124 -19.63 3.48 -6.53
CA GLY A 124 -21.07 3.22 -6.33
C GLY A 124 -21.39 2.66 -4.94
N ARG A 125 -20.37 2.33 -4.14
CA ARG A 125 -20.49 1.79 -2.78
C ARG A 125 -19.42 2.39 -1.86
N PRO A 126 -19.69 2.56 -0.54
CA PRO A 126 -18.75 3.19 0.39
C PRO A 126 -17.39 2.50 0.48
N GLU A 127 -17.33 1.17 0.38
CA GLU A 127 -16.09 0.40 0.50
C GLU A 127 -15.13 0.71 -0.65
N ALA A 128 -15.68 0.91 -1.86
CA ALA A 128 -14.93 1.26 -3.07
C ALA A 128 -14.25 2.64 -2.98
N ALA A 129 -14.72 3.51 -2.08
CA ALA A 129 -14.16 4.83 -1.88
C ALA A 129 -12.79 4.78 -1.20
N VAL A 130 -12.45 3.68 -0.52
CA VAL A 130 -11.24 3.57 0.30
C VAL A 130 -10.20 2.61 -0.28
N ASP A 131 -10.60 1.44 -0.79
CA ASP A 131 -9.71 0.52 -1.51
C ASP A 131 -10.47 -0.32 -2.57
N PHE A 132 -9.86 -0.52 -3.74
CA PHE A 132 -10.48 -1.27 -4.83
C PHE A 132 -10.54 -2.77 -4.56
N CYS A 133 -9.63 -3.31 -3.73
CA CYS A 133 -9.51 -4.75 -3.51
C CYS A 133 -10.77 -5.37 -2.87
N TRP A 134 -11.67 -4.55 -2.32
CA TRP A 134 -12.97 -4.97 -1.79
C TRP A 134 -14.10 -5.01 -2.82
N THR A 135 -13.84 -4.59 -4.06
CA THR A 135 -14.87 -4.43 -5.11
C THR A 135 -14.69 -5.36 -6.30
N VAL A 136 -13.54 -6.02 -6.40
CA VAL A 136 -13.19 -6.93 -7.48
C VAL A 136 -12.72 -8.26 -6.88
N PRO A 137 -12.94 -9.40 -7.56
CA PRO A 137 -12.33 -10.65 -7.15
C PRO A 137 -10.80 -10.47 -7.10
N TYR A 138 -10.23 -10.56 -5.90
CA TYR A 138 -8.85 -10.16 -5.63
C TYR A 138 -8.14 -11.26 -4.85
N PHE A 139 -6.96 -11.63 -5.31
CA PHE A 139 -6.09 -12.58 -4.64
C PHE A 139 -4.74 -11.94 -4.32
N GLN A 140 -4.35 -12.02 -3.05
CA GLN A 140 -2.98 -11.74 -2.67
C GLN A 140 -2.12 -12.98 -2.93
N ILE A 141 -1.07 -12.82 -3.72
CA ILE A 141 -0.05 -13.82 -4.01
C ILE A 141 1.19 -13.52 -3.15
N ASN A 142 1.56 -14.46 -2.28
CA ASN A 142 2.73 -14.33 -1.40
C ASN A 142 4.05 -14.61 -2.13
N ARG A 143 4.19 -14.06 -3.33
CA ARG A 143 5.42 -14.03 -4.12
C ARG A 143 5.86 -12.57 -4.19
N VAL A 144 7.05 -12.30 -3.67
CA VAL A 144 7.67 -10.98 -3.76
C VAL A 144 8.25 -10.80 -5.15
N LEU A 145 7.78 -9.79 -5.90
CA LEU A 145 8.28 -9.46 -7.25
C LEU A 145 8.98 -8.11 -7.34
N SER A 146 8.77 -7.25 -6.36
CA SER A 146 9.30 -5.89 -6.33
C SER A 146 9.64 -5.43 -4.91
N GLU A 147 10.41 -4.36 -4.84
CA GLU A 147 10.62 -3.54 -3.66
C GLU A 147 9.91 -2.18 -3.85
N VAL A 148 9.13 -1.76 -2.86
CA VAL A 148 8.41 -0.47 -2.86
C VAL A 148 9.28 0.59 -2.21
N HIS A 149 9.64 1.61 -2.97
CA HIS A 149 10.46 2.75 -2.58
C HIS A 149 9.60 4.02 -2.50
N VAL A 150 9.05 4.25 -1.32
CA VAL A 150 8.26 5.45 -0.98
C VAL A 150 9.06 6.50 -0.20
N THR A 151 10.39 6.40 -0.26
CA THR A 151 11.34 7.24 0.49
C THR A 151 11.90 8.40 -0.34
N GLY A 152 11.40 8.65 -1.56
CA GLY A 152 11.96 9.65 -2.47
C GLY A 152 11.84 11.08 -1.94
N THR A 153 10.78 11.38 -1.18
CA THR A 153 10.60 12.67 -0.49
C THR A 153 9.96 12.48 0.90
N PRO A 154 10.07 13.47 1.80
CA PRO A 154 9.33 13.50 3.06
C PRO A 154 7.82 13.30 2.87
N ALA A 155 7.23 14.00 1.89
CA ALA A 155 5.81 13.96 1.60
C ALA A 155 5.36 12.57 1.14
N GLN A 156 6.14 11.90 0.27
CA GLN A 156 5.84 10.55 -0.20
C GLN A 156 5.91 9.53 0.95
N ALA A 157 6.95 9.62 1.80
CA ALA A 157 7.12 8.71 2.93
C ALA A 157 6.01 8.89 3.96
N PHE A 158 5.68 10.13 4.31
CA PHE A 158 4.56 10.46 5.18
C PHE A 158 3.22 9.97 4.58
N ARG A 159 2.98 10.18 3.27
CA ARG A 159 1.77 9.70 2.57
C ARG A 159 1.60 8.19 2.65
N ALA A 160 2.67 7.45 2.39
CA ALA A 160 2.64 5.99 2.45
C ALA A 160 2.33 5.51 3.87
N GLY A 161 3.05 6.05 4.87
CA GLY A 161 2.81 5.71 6.27
C GLY A 161 1.39 6.08 6.72
N PHE A 162 0.94 7.29 6.45
CA PHE A 162 -0.40 7.78 6.81
C PHE A 162 -1.51 6.92 6.23
N ARG A 163 -1.44 6.61 4.93
CA ARG A 163 -2.42 5.76 4.25
C ARG A 163 -2.48 4.37 4.89
N GLU A 164 -1.35 3.74 5.17
CA GLU A 164 -1.33 2.42 5.79
C GLU A 164 -1.78 2.44 7.25
N GLY A 165 -1.42 3.49 8.00
CA GLY A 165 -1.94 3.75 9.34
C GLY A 165 -3.46 3.83 9.36
N VAL A 166 -4.08 4.44 8.35
CA VAL A 166 -5.55 4.47 8.20
C VAL A 166 -6.10 3.11 7.74
N LYS A 167 -5.58 2.57 6.64
CA LYS A 167 -6.12 1.36 5.98
C LYS A 167 -6.08 0.12 6.86
N LEU A 168 -5.02 -0.05 7.67
CA LEU A 168 -4.88 -1.22 8.54
C LEU A 168 -5.78 -1.18 9.79
N ASN A 169 -6.64 -0.16 9.91
CA ASN A 169 -7.77 -0.12 10.85
C ASN A 169 -9.10 -0.56 10.24
N LEU A 170 -9.12 -0.89 8.94
CA LEU A 170 -10.32 -1.19 8.17
C LEU A 170 -10.37 -2.66 7.80
N GLY A 171 -11.58 -3.22 7.85
CA GLY A 171 -11.94 -4.53 7.32
C GLY A 171 -13.16 -4.38 6.44
N GLY A 172 -13.06 -4.74 5.15
CA GLY A 172 -14.10 -4.47 4.14
C GLY A 172 -14.55 -3.01 4.09
N GLY A 173 -13.62 -2.05 4.23
CA GLY A 173 -13.93 -0.61 4.22
C GLY A 173 -14.61 -0.05 5.46
N ARG A 174 -14.86 -0.88 6.48
CA ARG A 174 -15.51 -0.47 7.73
C ARG A 174 -14.52 -0.43 8.89
N LEU A 175 -14.76 0.49 9.82
CA LEU A 175 -13.98 0.61 11.05
C LEU A 175 -14.37 -0.46 12.06
N ALA A 176 -13.39 -0.90 12.84
CA ALA A 176 -13.57 -1.97 13.82
C ALA A 176 -14.64 -1.65 14.87
N TYR A 177 -14.70 -0.40 15.34
CA TYR A 177 -15.67 0.01 16.37
C TYR A 177 -17.09 0.23 15.82
N ASP A 178 -17.26 0.38 14.50
CA ASP A 178 -18.58 0.36 13.86
C ASP A 178 -19.15 -1.06 13.76
N VAL A 179 -18.27 -2.06 13.73
CA VAL A 179 -18.63 -3.49 13.63
C VAL A 179 -18.72 -4.15 15.00
N HIS A 180 -17.88 -3.71 15.94
CA HIS A 180 -17.79 -4.23 17.31
C HIS A 180 -17.88 -3.09 18.33
N PRO A 181 -19.02 -2.40 18.45
CA PRO A 181 -19.17 -1.23 19.33
C PRO A 181 -19.06 -1.56 20.82
N ASP A 182 -19.33 -2.82 21.20
CA ASP A 182 -19.34 -3.26 22.60
C ASP A 182 -17.96 -3.72 23.10
N LEU A 183 -16.95 -3.82 22.22
CA LEU A 183 -15.60 -4.24 22.60
C LEU A 183 -14.71 -3.02 22.89
N PRO A 184 -13.74 -3.14 23.82
CA PRO A 184 -12.67 -2.15 23.93
C PRO A 184 -12.00 -1.95 22.56
N ARG A 185 -11.67 -0.69 22.21
CA ARG A 185 -11.19 -0.32 20.86
C ARG A 185 -10.04 -1.18 20.34
N GLY A 186 -9.08 -1.53 21.21
CA GLY A 186 -7.96 -2.41 20.86
C GLY A 186 -8.39 -3.84 20.51
N GLU A 187 -9.33 -4.40 21.25
CA GLU A 187 -9.87 -5.74 21.00
C GLU A 187 -10.74 -5.75 19.74
N ALA A 188 -11.60 -4.73 19.58
CA ALA A 188 -12.37 -4.52 18.36
C ALA A 188 -11.45 -4.50 17.13
N LEU A 189 -10.37 -3.70 17.19
CA LEU A 189 -9.39 -3.59 16.11
C LEU A 189 -8.78 -4.96 15.77
N LEU A 190 -8.17 -5.65 16.74
CA LEU A 190 -7.55 -6.95 16.52
C LEU A 190 -8.53 -7.98 15.96
N ARG A 191 -9.76 -8.03 16.48
CA ARG A 191 -10.80 -8.94 16.03
C ARG A 191 -11.25 -8.65 14.60
N HIS A 192 -11.42 -7.38 14.26
CA HIS A 192 -11.93 -6.94 12.97
C HIS A 192 -10.91 -7.12 11.83
N VAL A 193 -9.67 -6.65 12.02
CA VAL A 193 -8.65 -6.69 10.95
C VAL A 193 -7.82 -7.97 10.96
N GLY A 194 -7.89 -8.74 12.05
CA GLY A 194 -7.16 -9.99 12.22
C GLY A 194 -5.66 -9.81 12.53
N ALA A 195 -5.03 -10.91 12.95
CA ALA A 195 -3.65 -10.89 13.43
C ALA A 195 -2.63 -10.41 12.39
N ALA A 196 -2.84 -10.70 11.10
CA ALA A 196 -1.91 -10.33 10.03
C ALA A 196 -1.88 -8.80 9.77
N ASN A 197 -3.04 -8.16 9.67
CA ASN A 197 -3.11 -6.70 9.50
C ASN A 197 -2.71 -5.97 10.79
N HIS A 198 -3.06 -6.53 11.95
CA HIS A 198 -2.61 -6.00 13.23
C HIS A 198 -1.08 -6.04 13.37
N GLU A 199 -0.42 -7.11 12.95
CA GLU A 199 1.04 -7.22 12.88
C GLU A 199 1.65 -6.17 11.94
N ARG A 200 1.09 -6.01 10.73
CA ARG A 200 1.52 -4.98 9.76
C ARG A 200 1.40 -3.57 10.34
N LEU A 201 0.29 -3.26 11.02
CA LEU A 201 0.07 -1.94 11.62
C LEU A 201 1.12 -1.63 12.69
N ARG A 202 1.43 -2.62 13.54
CA ARG A 202 2.48 -2.47 14.56
C ARG A 202 3.85 -2.21 13.92
N ILE A 203 4.19 -2.90 12.85
CA ILE A 203 5.46 -2.72 12.15
C ILE A 203 5.53 -1.34 11.49
N TRP A 204 4.49 -0.90 10.79
CA TRP A 204 4.39 0.48 10.27
C TRP A 204 4.54 1.54 11.36
N CYS A 205 4.04 1.26 12.56
CA CYS A 205 4.13 2.15 13.71
C CYS A 205 5.40 1.96 14.56
N SER A 206 6.37 1.14 14.16
CA SER A 206 7.58 0.87 14.95
C SER A 206 8.89 0.78 14.18
N VAL A 207 8.87 0.48 12.88
CA VAL A 207 10.07 0.20 12.08
C VAL A 207 10.18 1.20 10.94
N GLY A 208 11.40 1.70 10.71
CA GLY A 208 11.75 2.57 9.59
C GLY A 208 12.69 3.71 9.93
N ILE A 209 13.00 3.96 11.21
CA ILE A 209 13.79 5.15 11.60
C ILE A 209 15.23 5.14 11.06
N ASP A 210 15.71 3.99 10.58
CA ASP A 210 17.04 3.79 9.98
C ASP A 210 17.13 4.18 8.50
N VAL A 211 16.00 4.41 7.83
CA VAL A 211 15.98 4.75 6.40
C VAL A 211 15.70 6.22 6.14
N ALA A 212 16.10 6.72 4.98
CA ALA A 212 15.80 8.08 4.55
C ALA A 212 14.28 8.34 4.59
N HIS A 213 13.90 9.43 5.26
CA HIS A 213 12.50 9.84 5.49
C HIS A 213 11.64 8.80 6.23
N GLY A 214 12.24 7.79 6.86
CA GLY A 214 11.47 6.77 7.58
C GLY A 214 10.82 7.29 8.87
N ASP A 215 11.36 8.35 9.46
CA ASP A 215 10.71 9.12 10.53
C ASP A 215 9.37 9.75 10.07
N TRP A 216 9.32 10.28 8.85
CA TRP A 216 8.10 10.79 8.23
C TRP A 216 7.07 9.69 8.00
N ALA A 217 7.49 8.51 7.52
CA ALA A 217 6.60 7.37 7.38
C ALA A 217 6.06 6.88 8.74
N LEU A 218 6.92 6.80 9.76
CA LEU A 218 6.54 6.41 11.12
C LEU A 218 5.55 7.41 11.75
N LEU A 219 5.81 8.71 11.57
CA LEU A 219 4.90 9.78 11.97
C LEU A 219 3.55 9.64 11.26
N GLY A 220 3.56 9.45 9.94
CA GLY A 220 2.37 9.22 9.13
C GLY A 220 1.55 8.05 9.64
N ALA A 221 2.18 6.88 9.81
CA ALA A 221 1.51 5.67 10.26
C ALA A 221 0.83 5.84 11.63
N ARG A 222 1.55 6.40 12.61
CA ARG A 222 0.98 6.64 13.94
C ARG A 222 -0.13 7.70 13.91
N LEU A 223 0.05 8.75 13.13
CA LEU A 223 -0.95 9.82 13.02
C LEU A 223 -2.21 9.32 12.31
N GLY A 224 -2.09 8.63 11.18
CA GLY A 224 -3.22 8.06 10.45
C GLY A 224 -4.00 7.05 11.29
N CYS A 225 -3.28 6.20 12.03
CA CYS A 225 -3.88 5.27 12.99
C CYS A 225 -4.66 6.01 14.08
N ALA A 226 -4.07 7.02 14.72
CA ALA A 226 -4.74 7.82 15.75
C ALA A 226 -5.97 8.54 15.19
N MET A 227 -5.83 9.19 14.03
CA MET A 227 -6.91 9.97 13.43
C MET A 227 -8.14 9.10 13.13
N VAL A 228 -7.93 7.93 12.51
CA VAL A 228 -9.06 7.07 12.13
C VAL A 228 -9.62 6.26 13.31
N ALA A 229 -8.74 5.78 14.20
CA ALA A 229 -9.15 4.92 15.31
C ALA A 229 -9.66 5.70 16.53
N LEU A 230 -9.19 6.95 16.69
CA LEU A 230 -9.42 7.77 17.90
C LEU A 230 -10.21 9.04 17.63
N ASP A 231 -9.93 9.73 16.52
CA ASP A 231 -10.37 11.12 16.30
C ASP A 231 -11.52 11.29 15.29
N GLY A 232 -12.13 10.19 14.82
CA GLY A 232 -13.29 10.24 13.92
C GLY A 232 -12.97 10.70 12.50
N PHE A 233 -11.74 10.48 12.04
CA PHE A 233 -11.33 10.80 10.68
C PHE A 233 -12.04 9.93 9.64
N ASP A 234 -12.52 10.56 8.56
CA ASP A 234 -13.12 9.87 7.42
C ASP A 234 -12.03 9.17 6.57
N PRO A 235 -12.00 7.83 6.54
CA PRO A 235 -10.98 7.08 5.81
C PRO A 235 -11.01 7.32 4.29
N ALA A 236 -12.11 7.76 3.69
CA ALA A 236 -12.18 8.02 2.25
C ALA A 236 -11.27 9.17 1.81
N ARG A 237 -10.98 10.12 2.71
CA ARG A 237 -10.11 11.27 2.43
C ARG A 237 -8.69 10.88 2.04
N VAL A 238 -8.22 9.68 2.42
CA VAL A 238 -6.87 9.25 2.06
C VAL A 238 -6.68 9.12 0.55
N ALA A 239 -7.76 8.93 -0.21
CA ALA A 239 -7.73 8.85 -1.68
C ALA A 239 -7.76 10.22 -2.38
N ASP A 240 -8.07 11.30 -1.65
CA ASP A 240 -8.09 12.66 -2.19
C ASP A 240 -6.68 13.27 -2.17
N TYR A 241 -6.05 13.30 -3.35
CA TYR A 241 -4.73 13.90 -3.55
C TYR A 241 -4.69 15.40 -3.21
N GLY A 242 -5.78 16.13 -3.48
CA GLY A 242 -5.86 17.57 -3.22
C GLY A 242 -5.98 17.88 -1.73
N TRP A 243 -6.80 17.11 -1.02
CA TRP A 243 -6.86 17.16 0.45
C TRP A 243 -5.51 16.84 1.06
N PHE A 244 -4.87 15.74 0.64
CA PHE A 244 -3.59 15.33 1.21
C PHE A 244 -2.49 16.38 0.97
N ALA A 245 -2.44 16.99 -0.22
CA ALA A 245 -1.46 18.02 -0.54
C ALA A 245 -1.62 19.24 0.39
N ARG A 246 -2.85 19.70 0.66
CA ARG A 246 -3.11 20.79 1.62
C ARG A 246 -2.75 20.37 3.05
N PHE A 247 -3.22 19.21 3.49
CA PHE A 247 -2.90 18.67 4.82
C PHE A 247 -1.39 18.61 5.06
N TRP A 248 -0.63 18.15 4.07
CA TRP A 248 0.83 18.12 4.13
C TRP A 248 1.44 19.53 4.25
N GLN A 249 1.08 20.46 3.36
CA GLN A 249 1.71 21.78 3.28
C GLN A 249 1.30 22.72 4.41
N GLU A 250 0.05 22.66 4.83
CA GLU A 250 -0.55 23.63 5.76
C GLU A 250 -0.46 23.17 7.22
N GLU A 251 -0.48 21.85 7.48
CA GLU A 251 -0.53 21.31 8.85
C GLU A 251 0.73 20.51 9.20
N ILE A 252 1.05 19.49 8.39
CA ILE A 252 2.07 18.51 8.76
C ILE A 252 3.48 19.06 8.67
N LEU A 253 3.87 19.62 7.51
CA LEU A 253 5.21 20.14 7.31
C LEU A 253 5.53 21.27 8.30
N PRO A 254 4.68 22.30 8.50
CA PRO A 254 4.97 23.38 9.45
C PRO A 254 5.08 22.90 10.91
N ALA A 255 4.26 21.93 11.33
CA ALA A 255 4.28 21.41 12.70
C ALA A 255 5.48 20.49 12.99
N HIS A 256 6.10 19.93 11.94
CA HIS A 256 7.03 18.80 12.04
C HIS A 256 8.29 18.94 11.17
N ASP A 257 8.64 20.15 10.75
CA ASP A 257 9.81 20.38 9.89
C ASP A 257 11.13 20.00 10.57
N THR A 258 11.22 20.17 11.90
CA THR A 258 12.40 19.77 12.66
C THR A 258 12.39 18.30 13.06
N GLU A 259 13.56 17.65 13.01
CA GLU A 259 13.69 16.24 13.44
C GLU A 259 13.30 16.05 14.91
N ALA A 260 13.72 16.96 15.79
CA ALA A 260 13.34 16.91 17.21
C ALA A 260 11.81 17.00 17.40
N GLY A 261 11.15 17.90 16.67
CA GLY A 261 9.69 18.02 16.66
C GLY A 261 8.99 16.75 16.18
N ARG A 262 9.52 16.12 15.11
CA ARG A 262 9.00 14.82 14.62
C ARG A 262 9.16 13.72 15.64
N ARG A 263 10.35 13.54 16.21
CA ARG A 263 10.61 12.50 17.21
C ARG A 263 9.71 12.67 18.43
N ALA A 264 9.49 13.89 18.88
CA ALA A 264 8.55 14.19 19.97
C ALA A 264 7.10 13.82 19.60
N ALA A 265 6.65 14.16 18.38
CA ALA A 265 5.32 13.82 17.89
C ALA A 265 5.12 12.29 17.76
N ILE A 266 6.10 11.59 17.18
CA ILE A 266 6.14 10.12 17.07
C ILE A 266 6.00 9.49 18.46
N ALA A 267 6.81 9.92 19.44
CA ALA A 267 6.76 9.38 20.79
C ALA A 267 5.42 9.66 21.50
N ARG A 268 4.86 10.88 21.33
CA ARG A 268 3.55 11.25 21.87
C ARG A 268 2.43 10.38 21.30
N LEU A 269 2.38 10.23 19.98
CA LEU A 269 1.39 9.37 19.30
C LEU A 269 1.56 7.91 19.73
N GLY A 270 2.79 7.42 19.86
CA GLY A 270 3.06 6.07 20.34
C GLY A 270 2.53 5.81 21.75
N ARG A 271 2.72 6.75 22.69
CA ARG A 271 2.14 6.68 24.04
C ARG A 271 0.61 6.66 23.98
N ARG A 272 0.01 7.51 23.15
CA ARG A 272 -1.44 7.60 22.99
C ARG A 272 -2.03 6.29 22.46
N LEU A 273 -1.48 5.76 21.37
CA LEU A 273 -1.94 4.49 20.77
C LEU A 273 -1.78 3.30 21.72
N ARG A 274 -0.69 3.24 22.51
CA ARG A 274 -0.55 2.24 23.58
C ARG A 274 -1.63 2.37 24.64
N ALA A 275 -1.93 3.58 25.09
CA ALA A 275 -2.89 3.83 26.15
C ALA A 275 -4.34 3.56 25.71
N GLU A 276 -4.72 4.03 24.51
CA GLU A 276 -6.12 4.01 24.06
C GLU A 276 -6.47 2.75 23.26
N LEU A 277 -5.51 2.12 22.57
CA LEU A 277 -5.74 0.92 21.76
C LEU A 277 -5.06 -0.33 22.32
N GLY A 278 -4.23 -0.22 23.36
CA GLY A 278 -3.41 -1.35 23.81
C GLY A 278 -2.42 -1.85 22.75
N LEU A 279 -2.13 -1.04 21.72
CA LEU A 279 -1.32 -1.46 20.59
C LEU A 279 0.15 -1.54 21.02
N ALA A 280 0.72 -2.74 20.99
CA ALA A 280 2.11 -2.97 21.40
C ALA A 280 3.11 -2.38 20.38
N LEU A 281 3.38 -1.09 20.52
CA LEU A 281 4.30 -0.29 19.70
C LEU A 281 5.65 -0.09 20.38
N ALA A 282 6.72 -0.51 19.71
CA ALA A 282 8.09 -0.22 20.09
C ALA A 282 8.55 1.14 19.55
N ASP A 283 9.36 1.85 20.34
CA ASP A 283 10.12 3.03 19.92
C ASP A 283 11.56 2.57 19.65
N LEU A 284 11.78 2.01 18.47
CA LEU A 284 13.10 1.49 18.06
C LEU A 284 14.05 2.65 17.72
N ASP A 285 15.33 2.48 18.04
CA ASP A 285 16.39 3.29 17.46
C ASP A 285 16.75 2.79 16.04
N ALA A 286 17.71 3.45 15.40
CA ALA A 286 18.12 3.10 14.04
C ALA A 286 18.71 1.69 13.95
N GLU A 287 19.52 1.25 14.92
CA GLU A 287 20.13 -0.08 14.89
C GLU A 287 19.07 -1.19 15.04
N ALA A 288 18.17 -1.04 16.02
CA ALA A 288 17.09 -1.99 16.23
C ALA A 288 16.09 -2.01 15.07
N SER A 289 15.80 -0.85 14.48
CA SER A 289 14.94 -0.76 13.27
C SER A 289 15.57 -1.48 12.09
N ALA A 290 16.85 -1.26 11.82
CA ALA A 290 17.60 -1.92 10.76
C ALA A 290 17.64 -3.45 10.99
N PHE A 291 17.87 -3.88 12.24
CA PHE A 291 17.85 -5.28 12.61
C PHE A 291 16.50 -5.92 12.30
N VAL A 292 15.39 -5.35 12.81
CA VAL A 292 14.03 -5.88 12.56
C VAL A 292 13.72 -5.97 11.06
N ARG A 293 14.03 -4.90 10.31
CA ARG A 293 13.87 -4.87 8.85
C ARG A 293 14.68 -5.97 8.15
N SER A 294 15.90 -6.23 8.60
CA SER A 294 16.79 -7.24 8.01
C SER A 294 16.32 -8.68 8.25
N ILE A 295 15.66 -8.94 9.38
CA ILE A 295 15.21 -10.28 9.77
C ILE A 295 13.76 -10.57 9.39
N TYR A 296 12.95 -9.55 9.12
CA TYR A 296 11.56 -9.76 8.74
C TYR A 296 11.46 -10.62 7.47
N ARG A 297 10.60 -11.63 7.53
CA ARG A 297 10.23 -12.47 6.40
C ARG A 297 8.70 -12.51 6.34
N GLY A 298 8.13 -12.28 5.17
CA GLY A 298 6.70 -12.44 4.97
C GLY A 298 6.24 -13.85 5.31
N ARG A 299 4.98 -13.99 5.74
CA ARG A 299 4.39 -15.32 5.94
C ARG A 299 4.37 -16.04 4.58
N ARG A 300 5.11 -17.15 4.48
CA ARG A 300 5.01 -18.06 3.34
C ARG A 300 3.68 -18.81 3.45
N ALA A 301 2.63 -18.29 2.83
CA ALA A 301 1.44 -19.10 2.56
C ALA A 301 1.47 -19.53 1.09
N SER A 302 1.41 -20.83 0.86
CA SER A 302 1.24 -21.43 -0.46
C SER A 302 -0.16 -21.11 -0.98
N GLY A 303 -0.23 -20.47 -2.15
CA GLY A 303 -1.47 -20.22 -2.87
C GLY A 303 -2.09 -18.82 -2.66
N PRO A 304 -3.07 -18.47 -3.52
CA PRO A 304 -3.80 -17.21 -3.42
C PRO A 304 -4.62 -17.17 -2.12
N MET A 305 -4.46 -16.11 -1.33
CA MET A 305 -5.33 -15.87 -0.17
C MET A 305 -6.41 -14.86 -0.54
N PRO A 306 -7.69 -15.13 -0.23
CA PRO A 306 -8.73 -14.10 -0.26
C PRO A 306 -8.32 -12.99 0.71
N VAL A 307 -8.42 -11.74 0.28
CA VAL A 307 -8.34 -10.62 1.22
C VAL A 307 -9.69 -10.56 1.93
N VAL A 308 -9.66 -10.70 3.26
CA VAL A 308 -10.81 -10.48 4.13
C VAL A 308 -11.16 -9.00 4.15
#